data_AF-A0A8F5VNM7-F1
#
_entry.id   AF-A0A8F5VNM7-F1
#
_cell.length_a   1.000
_cell.length_b   1.000
_cell.length_c   1.000
_cell.angle_alpha   90.00
_cell.angle_beta   90.00
_cell.angle_gamma   90.00
#
_symmetry.space_group_name_H-M   'P 1'
#
loop_
_entity.id
_entity.type
_entity.pdbx_description
1 polymer ?
#
loop_
_entity_poly.entity_id
_entity_poly.type
_entity_poly.pdbx_seq_one_letter_code
_entity_poly.pdbx_strand_id
1 'polypeptide(L)'
;MNNSGNVQDSSMVLALDRIITEIQDELDLVKEQNKISVESLKRSGLSGSEATKILSEKLSNVTHGHSSLIISKENDVTAASPIRFISLIGSDLGYQNETRFANERKEPVISNIFYLEEGFYGISISYPIFSEKNEYLGYTDVTIRPEEFLRPILVPFTEQTGYEVFILETGGMTVYETSEAEIGTNVLTDPIYDTNEMRNVSRTVVENKEGAIEYTFWNQNWDKQVRREAVWTSLEQDNQEWRIGLVKNLDDSNIENRSVTQISSSDLDTSISDLKQFVQDAAAAARMKGKENACADFNNLSGAYVTDDMYIFAYDMNGTTLALPYQQGLIGKSRMDLTDVNGLSIMPAFLDAAKRGGGFLYYIYKNPHNEYQNQLKLSLIEPVDENWFIGSGVYVPWINAELNQEDIKALINRVKHAVSHAQEVGKEQAVKDFNDINQSFANGGSYIFAYGYDGTTIALPYQPEIIGTNRMNYLDMYGVPIIAQEVYTAERGGGFVYVVYYNPDTANNELKLCYVLPAGDDWLIGSGIYTGTNLI
;
A
#
# COMPACT_ATOMS: atom_id res chain seq x y z
N MET A 1 14.93 -54.19 0.45
CA MET A 1 14.65 -53.33 -0.72
C MET A 1 13.21 -52.87 -0.63
N ASN A 2 12.99 -51.65 -0.18
CA ASN A 2 12.32 -50.61 -0.97
C ASN A 2 12.40 -49.30 -0.18
N ASN A 3 13.24 -48.43 -0.73
CA ASN A 3 13.60 -47.12 -0.23
C ASN A 3 12.54 -46.15 -0.79
N SER A 4 11.53 -45.79 0.00
CA SER A 4 10.61 -44.70 -0.34
C SER A 4 11.27 -43.39 0.06
N GLY A 5 12.24 -42.97 -0.75
CA GLY A 5 12.80 -41.63 -0.66
C GLY A 5 11.75 -40.60 -1.05
N ASN A 6 11.66 -39.53 -0.25
CA ASN A 6 10.99 -38.28 -0.58
C ASN A 6 11.28 -37.88 -2.02
N VAL A 7 10.29 -38.00 -2.90
CA VAL A 7 10.27 -37.20 -4.12
C VAL A 7 9.65 -35.88 -3.68
N GLN A 8 10.50 -35.00 -3.16
CA GLN A 8 10.19 -33.57 -3.03
C GLN A 8 9.67 -33.12 -4.40
N ASP A 9 8.49 -32.50 -4.45
CA ASP A 9 7.88 -32.05 -5.70
C ASP A 9 8.89 -31.15 -6.42
N SER A 10 9.56 -31.71 -7.44
CA SER A 10 10.72 -31.08 -8.07
C SER A 10 10.35 -29.77 -8.75
N SER A 11 9.05 -29.53 -8.98
CA SER A 11 8.52 -28.28 -9.51
C SER A 11 8.53 -27.15 -8.47
N MET A 12 8.15 -27.41 -7.21
CA MET A 12 8.13 -26.40 -6.15
C MET A 12 9.54 -25.98 -5.75
N VAL A 13 10.49 -26.93 -5.70
CA VAL A 13 11.89 -26.62 -5.37
C VAL A 13 12.52 -25.70 -6.43
N LEU A 14 12.33 -26.01 -7.72
CA LEU A 14 12.83 -25.16 -8.81
C LEU A 14 12.16 -23.78 -8.83
N ALA A 15 10.86 -23.71 -8.53
CA ALA A 15 10.13 -22.45 -8.43
C ALA A 15 10.61 -21.61 -7.24
N LEU A 16 10.95 -22.26 -6.13
CA LEU A 16 11.49 -21.63 -4.93
C LEU A 16 12.89 -21.03 -5.19
N ASP A 17 13.78 -21.75 -5.86
CA ASP A 17 15.11 -21.25 -6.26
C ASP A 17 15.00 -19.98 -7.13
N ARG A 18 14.02 -19.96 -8.04
CA ARG A 18 13.75 -18.80 -8.90
C ARG A 18 13.39 -17.57 -8.07
N ILE A 19 12.40 -17.65 -7.18
CA ILE A 19 11.98 -16.47 -6.40
C ILE A 19 13.05 -16.02 -5.41
N ILE A 20 13.84 -16.95 -4.86
CA ILE A 20 14.99 -16.60 -4.01
C ILE A 20 15.99 -15.77 -4.79
N THR A 21 16.31 -16.18 -6.02
CA THR A 21 17.24 -15.44 -6.88
C THR A 21 16.70 -14.05 -7.18
N GLU A 22 15.43 -13.92 -7.55
CA GLU A 22 14.81 -12.61 -7.85
C GLU A 22 14.77 -11.68 -6.62
N ILE A 23 14.51 -12.21 -5.41
CA ILE A 23 14.56 -11.43 -4.17
C ILE A 23 16.01 -11.01 -3.83
N GLN A 24 16.97 -11.92 -3.98
CA GLN A 24 18.39 -11.62 -3.74
C GLN A 24 18.90 -10.52 -4.68
N ASP A 25 18.53 -10.58 -5.97
CA ASP A 25 18.90 -9.58 -6.96
C ASP A 25 18.40 -8.17 -6.58
N GLU A 26 17.16 -8.05 -6.08
CA GLU A 26 16.62 -6.75 -5.66
C GLU A 26 17.26 -6.26 -4.35
N LEU A 27 17.54 -7.15 -3.39
CA LEU A 27 18.30 -6.80 -2.17
C LEU A 27 19.73 -6.34 -2.50
N ASP A 28 20.39 -7.02 -3.44
CA ASP A 28 21.73 -6.66 -3.91
C ASP A 28 21.73 -5.33 -4.67
N LEU A 29 20.66 -5.02 -5.41
CA LEU A 29 20.48 -3.69 -6.02
C LEU A 29 20.47 -2.59 -4.96
N VAL A 30 19.68 -2.75 -3.89
CA VAL A 30 19.63 -1.77 -2.78
C VAL A 30 21.00 -1.61 -2.14
N LYS A 31 21.68 -2.72 -1.86
CA LYS A 31 23.02 -2.72 -1.27
C LYS A 31 24.06 -2.02 -2.16
N GLU A 32 24.04 -2.27 -3.47
CA GLU A 32 24.94 -1.61 -4.41
C GLU A 32 24.64 -0.11 -4.52
N GLN A 33 23.36 0.30 -4.54
CA GLN A 33 22.99 1.71 -4.52
C GLN A 33 23.45 2.42 -3.24
N ASN A 34 23.35 1.77 -2.09
CA ASN A 34 23.94 2.26 -0.84
C ASN A 34 25.46 2.44 -0.97
N LYS A 35 26.18 1.42 -1.45
CA LYS A 35 27.62 1.48 -1.65
C LYS A 35 28.04 2.59 -2.62
N ILE A 36 27.34 2.77 -3.74
CA ILE A 36 27.57 3.87 -4.69
C ILE A 36 27.42 5.21 -3.99
N SER A 37 26.37 5.38 -3.17
CA SER A 37 26.15 6.62 -2.43
C SER A 37 27.28 6.92 -1.44
N VAL A 38 27.84 5.91 -0.78
CA VAL A 38 28.98 6.08 0.14
C VAL A 38 30.20 6.68 -0.56
N GLU A 39 30.49 6.25 -1.80
CA GLU A 39 31.62 6.80 -2.57
C GLU A 39 31.42 8.28 -2.95
N SER A 40 30.18 8.70 -3.19
CA SER A 40 29.82 10.11 -3.40
C SER A 40 29.88 10.91 -2.10
N LEU A 41 29.37 10.36 -1.00
CA LEU A 41 29.34 10.98 0.33
C LEU A 41 30.73 11.23 0.90
N LYS A 42 31.73 10.38 0.60
CA LYS A 42 33.14 10.62 0.97
C LYS A 42 33.68 11.94 0.45
N ARG A 43 33.17 12.44 -0.68
CA ARG A 43 33.62 13.70 -1.32
C ARG A 43 32.78 14.89 -0.88
N SER A 44 31.47 14.69 -0.73
CA SER A 44 30.49 15.76 -0.48
C SER A 44 30.25 16.04 1.01
N GLY A 45 30.62 15.10 1.89
CA GLY A 45 30.30 15.14 3.31
C GLY A 45 29.00 14.43 3.65
N LEU A 46 28.76 14.23 4.95
CA LEU A 46 27.67 13.42 5.49
C LEU A 46 26.44 14.22 5.92
N SER A 47 26.41 15.52 5.63
CA SER A 47 25.31 16.40 6.04
C SER A 47 25.08 17.51 5.00
N GLY A 48 23.95 18.21 5.14
CA GLY A 48 23.59 19.33 4.27
C GLY A 48 22.93 18.92 2.96
N SER A 49 22.76 19.90 2.07
CA SER A 49 21.97 19.76 0.84
C SER A 49 22.58 18.77 -0.16
N GLU A 50 23.91 18.71 -0.26
CA GLU A 50 24.57 17.79 -1.20
C GLU A 50 24.43 16.34 -0.75
N ALA A 51 24.56 16.06 0.55
CA ALA A 51 24.29 14.73 1.09
C ALA A 51 22.82 14.32 0.84
N THR A 52 21.88 15.23 1.11
CA THR A 52 20.44 15.01 0.85
C THR A 52 20.15 14.72 -0.62
N LYS A 53 20.84 15.41 -1.54
CA LYS A 53 20.74 15.17 -2.98
C LYS A 53 21.24 13.77 -3.35
N ILE A 54 22.38 13.34 -2.81
CA ILE A 54 22.92 11.99 -3.03
C ILE A 54 21.93 10.91 -2.55
N LEU A 55 21.30 11.09 -1.38
CA LEU A 55 20.27 10.17 -0.89
C LEU A 55 19.05 10.14 -1.80
N SER A 56 18.65 11.28 -2.36
CA SER A 56 17.53 11.38 -3.28
C SER A 56 17.81 10.69 -4.62
N GLU A 57 19.03 10.86 -5.16
CA GLU A 57 19.50 10.15 -6.35
C GLU A 57 19.55 8.64 -6.10
N LYS A 58 20.09 8.21 -4.95
CA LYS A 58 20.07 6.81 -4.53
C LYS A 58 18.66 6.23 -4.51
N LEU A 59 17.70 6.90 -3.86
CA LEU A 59 16.31 6.46 -3.80
C LEU A 59 15.65 6.39 -5.18
N SER A 60 15.97 7.30 -6.10
CA SER A 60 15.43 7.25 -7.46
C SER A 60 15.87 6.04 -8.27
N ASN A 61 16.96 5.37 -7.86
CA ASN A 61 17.50 4.16 -8.49
C ASN A 61 17.05 2.88 -7.77
N VAL A 62 16.20 2.97 -6.74
CA VAL A 62 15.63 1.82 -6.03
C VAL A 62 14.12 1.83 -6.24
N THR A 63 13.57 0.75 -6.79
CA THR A 63 12.17 0.69 -7.24
C THR A 63 11.16 0.95 -6.11
N HIS A 64 11.44 0.46 -4.90
CA HIS A 64 10.55 0.55 -3.73
C HIS A 64 11.26 1.02 -2.44
N GLY A 65 12.22 1.94 -2.59
CA GLY A 65 12.85 2.61 -1.45
C GLY A 65 11.95 3.72 -0.88
N HIS A 66 11.62 3.66 0.41
CA HIS A 66 10.67 4.58 1.03
C HIS A 66 11.35 5.83 1.63
N SER A 67 12.53 5.64 2.22
CA SER A 67 13.39 6.70 2.76
C SER A 67 14.85 6.28 2.71
N SER A 68 15.74 7.25 2.88
CA SER A 68 17.16 7.02 3.05
C SER A 68 17.72 8.04 4.02
N LEU A 69 18.47 7.58 5.01
CA LEU A 69 19.11 8.40 6.02
C LEU A 69 20.63 8.28 5.95
N ILE A 70 21.33 9.27 6.53
CA ILE A 70 22.71 9.10 6.99
C ILE A 70 22.68 9.19 8.51
N ILE A 71 23.14 8.15 9.18
CA ILE A 71 23.14 8.04 10.63
C ILE A 71 24.60 8.01 11.09
N SER A 72 24.97 8.91 11.98
CA SER A 72 26.32 9.01 12.53
C SER A 72 26.65 7.80 13.41
N LYS A 73 27.95 7.63 13.71
CA LYS A 73 28.39 6.63 14.69
C LYS A 73 27.87 6.88 16.12
N GLU A 74 27.34 8.08 16.39
CA GLU A 74 26.64 8.45 17.62
C GLU A 74 25.12 8.18 17.56
N ASN A 75 24.62 7.65 16.43
CA ASN A 75 23.20 7.39 16.11
C ASN A 75 22.36 8.62 15.75
N ASP A 76 22.99 9.77 15.50
CA ASP A 76 22.29 10.99 15.08
C ASP A 76 22.02 10.97 13.57
N VAL A 77 20.82 11.36 13.15
CA VAL A 77 20.50 11.58 11.74
C VAL A 77 21.18 12.86 11.25
N THR A 78 21.98 12.76 10.19
CA THR A 78 22.79 13.87 9.64
C THR A 78 22.32 14.34 8.26
N ALA A 79 21.58 13.49 7.55
CA ALA A 79 20.85 13.81 6.33
C ALA A 79 19.68 12.85 6.16
N ALA A 80 18.63 13.28 5.45
CA ALA A 80 17.43 12.49 5.22
C ALA A 80 16.84 12.80 3.83
N SER A 81 16.30 11.79 3.16
CA SER A 81 15.52 11.91 1.93
C SER A 81 14.38 10.90 1.91
N PRO A 82 13.21 11.20 1.31
CA PRO A 82 12.79 12.47 0.70
C PRO A 82 12.63 13.62 1.69
N ILE A 83 12.45 14.84 1.18
CA ILE A 83 12.39 16.09 1.97
C ILE A 83 11.32 16.09 3.07
N ARG A 84 10.27 15.26 2.96
CA ARG A 84 9.26 15.09 4.02
C ARG A 84 9.86 14.57 5.34
N PHE A 85 11.02 13.93 5.31
CA PHE A 85 11.73 13.43 6.50
C PHE A 85 12.84 14.37 6.99
N ILE A 86 12.90 15.60 6.49
CA ILE A 86 13.93 16.57 6.89
C ILE A 86 13.87 16.91 8.39
N SER A 87 12.70 16.77 9.02
CA SER A 87 12.51 16.93 10.46
C SER A 87 13.24 15.91 11.30
N LEU A 88 13.68 14.78 10.72
CA LEU A 88 14.48 13.78 11.41
C LEU A 88 15.94 14.21 11.60
N ILE A 89 16.44 15.16 10.81
CA ILE A 89 17.84 15.60 10.90
C ILE A 89 18.10 16.21 12.29
N GLY A 90 19.10 15.67 12.99
CA GLY A 90 19.45 16.03 14.37
C GLY A 90 18.79 15.16 15.44
N SER A 91 17.90 14.25 15.07
CA SER A 91 17.32 13.27 15.99
C SER A 91 18.32 12.14 16.31
N ASP A 92 18.33 11.72 17.57
CA ASP A 92 19.08 10.55 18.06
C ASP A 92 18.22 9.29 17.92
N LEU A 93 18.65 8.35 17.08
CA LEU A 93 17.99 7.07 16.84
C LEU A 93 18.59 5.93 17.69
N GLY A 94 19.48 6.24 18.61
CA GLY A 94 20.17 5.27 19.46
C GLY A 94 19.25 4.49 20.39
N TYR A 95 18.00 4.92 20.57
CA TYR A 95 17.00 4.15 21.30
C TYR A 95 16.52 2.90 20.51
N GLN A 96 16.61 2.91 19.18
CA GLN A 96 16.25 1.79 18.32
C GLN A 96 17.34 0.72 18.35
N ASN A 97 16.94 -0.54 18.58
CA ASN A 97 17.89 -1.66 18.65
C ASN A 97 18.61 -1.88 17.31
N GLU A 98 17.87 -1.80 16.20
CA GLU A 98 18.39 -2.05 14.85
C GLU A 98 19.42 -0.98 14.43
N THR A 99 19.20 0.28 14.78
CA THR A 99 20.16 1.38 14.57
C THR A 99 21.47 1.14 15.29
N ARG A 100 21.42 0.78 16.58
CA ARG A 100 22.63 0.45 17.34
C ARG A 100 23.34 -0.77 16.75
N PHE A 101 22.59 -1.80 16.37
CA PHE A 101 23.13 -3.02 15.77
C PHE A 101 23.92 -2.73 14.49
N ALA A 102 23.40 -1.88 13.59
CA ALA A 102 24.11 -1.46 12.38
C ALA A 102 25.42 -0.71 12.70
N ASN A 103 25.37 0.24 13.65
CA ASN A 103 26.54 1.02 14.10
C ASN A 103 27.61 0.18 14.80
N GLU A 104 27.21 -0.84 15.56
CA GLU A 104 28.12 -1.78 16.23
C GLU A 104 28.79 -2.72 15.23
N ARG A 105 28.05 -3.19 14.23
CA ARG A 105 28.50 -4.19 13.27
C ARG A 105 29.46 -3.64 12.21
N LYS A 106 29.23 -2.41 11.74
CA LYS A 106 30.11 -1.70 10.78
C LYS A 106 30.34 -2.46 9.47
N GLU A 107 29.36 -3.28 9.09
CA GLU A 107 29.27 -4.05 7.85
C GLU A 107 27.89 -3.79 7.24
N PRO A 108 27.61 -4.19 5.98
CA PRO A 108 26.25 -4.16 5.47
C PRO A 108 25.29 -4.94 6.37
N VAL A 109 24.13 -4.35 6.67
CA VAL A 109 23.13 -4.94 7.56
C VAL A 109 21.74 -4.81 6.98
N ILE A 110 20.99 -5.91 7.01
CA ILE A 110 19.54 -5.93 6.83
C ILE A 110 18.93 -6.11 8.24
N SER A 111 18.12 -5.16 8.68
CA SER A 111 17.45 -5.24 9.99
C SER A 111 16.31 -6.27 9.98
N ASN A 112 15.83 -6.64 11.17
CA ASN A 112 14.48 -7.22 11.29
C ASN A 112 13.42 -6.14 10.99
N ILE A 113 12.14 -6.52 10.95
CA ILE A 113 11.03 -5.56 10.89
C ILE A 113 10.92 -4.82 12.22
N PHE A 114 10.94 -3.49 12.16
CA PHE A 114 10.74 -2.63 13.32
C PHE A 114 10.03 -1.32 12.95
N TYR A 115 9.53 -0.60 13.94
CA TYR A 115 8.89 0.70 13.73
C TYR A 115 9.96 1.78 13.53
N LEU A 116 10.00 2.35 12.33
CA LEU A 116 10.91 3.39 11.88
C LEU A 116 10.41 4.78 12.32
N GLU A 117 11.32 5.74 12.52
CA GLU A 117 10.95 7.13 12.87
C GLU A 117 10.22 7.84 11.72
N GLU A 118 10.36 7.32 10.52
CA GLU A 118 9.60 7.72 9.35
C GLU A 118 8.09 7.42 9.47
N GLY A 119 7.66 6.70 10.52
CA GLY A 119 6.26 6.53 10.89
C GLY A 119 5.64 5.21 10.46
N PHE A 120 6.44 4.18 10.15
CA PHE A 120 5.94 2.91 9.65
C PHE A 120 6.80 1.71 10.06
N TYR A 121 6.23 0.50 9.98
CA TYR A 121 6.99 -0.74 10.18
C TYR A 121 7.74 -1.10 8.89
N GLY A 122 9.05 -1.32 8.97
CA GLY A 122 9.85 -1.63 7.80
C GLY A 122 11.20 -2.25 8.13
N ILE A 123 12.01 -2.40 7.09
CA ILE A 123 13.37 -2.93 7.15
C ILE A 123 14.33 -1.82 6.71
N SER A 124 15.43 -1.64 7.44
CA SER A 124 16.56 -0.81 7.02
C SER A 124 17.64 -1.71 6.41
N ILE A 125 17.98 -1.44 5.14
CA ILE A 125 19.10 -2.06 4.45
C ILE A 125 20.24 -1.03 4.45
N SER A 126 21.23 -1.25 5.30
CA SER A 126 22.28 -0.29 5.64
C SER A 126 23.65 -0.67 5.10
N TYR A 127 24.48 0.34 4.87
CA TYR A 127 25.86 0.18 4.40
C TYR A 127 26.81 1.14 5.15
N PRO A 128 27.94 0.64 5.67
CA PRO A 128 28.81 1.42 6.54
C PRO A 128 29.61 2.47 5.77
N ILE A 129 29.88 3.59 6.43
CA ILE A 129 30.66 4.71 5.92
C ILE A 129 31.97 4.80 6.70
N PHE A 130 33.09 4.75 5.97
CA PHE A 130 34.43 4.92 6.51
C PHE A 130 35.13 6.11 5.86
N SER A 131 35.96 6.82 6.64
CA SER A 131 36.86 7.86 6.13
C SER A 131 37.99 7.26 5.28
N GLU A 132 38.73 8.11 4.55
CA GLU A 132 39.94 7.69 3.83
C GLU A 132 41.01 7.06 4.74
N LYS A 133 40.97 7.38 6.04
CA LYS A 133 41.86 6.80 7.07
C LYS A 133 41.28 5.55 7.72
N ASN A 134 40.22 4.99 7.16
CA ASN A 134 39.51 3.81 7.66
C ASN A 134 38.89 4.03 9.06
N GLU A 135 38.50 5.27 9.39
CA GLU A 135 37.74 5.56 10.61
C GLU A 135 36.26 5.43 10.32
N TYR A 136 35.52 4.73 11.19
CA TYR A 136 34.07 4.58 11.05
C TYR A 136 33.36 5.90 11.32
N LEU A 137 32.49 6.32 10.42
CA LEU A 137 31.76 7.59 10.49
C LEU A 137 30.26 7.43 10.74
N GLY A 138 29.73 6.21 10.58
CA GLY A 138 28.30 5.91 10.63
C GLY A 138 27.90 5.03 9.45
N TYR A 139 26.63 5.08 9.04
CA TYR A 139 26.11 4.36 7.89
C TYR A 139 25.08 5.18 7.11
N THR A 140 24.77 4.72 5.91
CA THR A 140 23.59 5.17 5.17
C THR A 140 22.75 3.96 4.80
N ASP A 141 21.45 4.15 4.63
CA ASP A 141 20.53 3.07 4.36
C ASP A 141 19.55 3.38 3.23
N VAL A 142 18.76 2.38 2.89
CA VAL A 142 17.46 2.54 2.26
C VAL A 142 16.49 1.77 3.13
N THR A 143 15.43 2.43 3.59
CA THR A 143 14.33 1.77 4.26
C THR A 143 13.31 1.29 3.24
N ILE A 144 12.75 0.11 3.50
CA ILE A 144 11.72 -0.50 2.65
C ILE A 144 10.54 -0.94 3.51
N ARG A 145 9.36 -0.96 2.90
CA ARG A 145 8.22 -1.73 3.37
C ARG A 145 8.28 -3.11 2.74
N PRO A 146 8.44 -4.21 3.50
CA PRO A 146 8.64 -5.54 2.94
C PRO A 146 7.56 -5.92 1.93
N GLU A 147 6.30 -5.64 2.24
CA GLU A 147 5.16 -5.91 1.38
C GLU A 147 5.22 -5.14 0.06
N GLU A 148 5.55 -3.84 0.08
CA GLU A 148 5.67 -3.04 -1.16
C GLU A 148 6.90 -3.42 -1.98
N PHE A 149 7.99 -3.79 -1.30
CA PHE A 149 9.26 -4.16 -1.92
C PHE A 149 9.19 -5.54 -2.59
N LEU A 150 8.54 -6.51 -1.95
CA LEU A 150 8.48 -7.89 -2.43
C LEU A 150 7.32 -8.14 -3.41
N ARG A 151 6.20 -7.42 -3.29
CA ARG A 151 5.00 -7.63 -4.11
C ARG A 151 5.26 -7.57 -5.63
N PRO A 152 6.06 -6.65 -6.20
CA PRO A 152 6.35 -6.63 -7.64
C PRO A 152 7.09 -7.87 -8.14
N ILE A 153 7.85 -8.54 -7.26
CA ILE A 153 8.57 -9.78 -7.56
C ILE A 153 7.58 -10.95 -7.43
N LEU A 154 6.84 -10.98 -6.33
CA LEU A 154 6.05 -12.15 -5.92
C LEU A 154 4.69 -12.23 -6.60
N VAL A 155 4.00 -11.12 -6.88
CA VAL A 155 2.66 -11.15 -7.49
C VAL A 155 2.69 -11.80 -8.87
N PRO A 156 3.55 -11.38 -9.83
CA PRO A 156 3.60 -12.03 -11.15
C PRO A 156 3.90 -13.53 -11.04
N PHE A 157 4.73 -13.93 -10.09
CA PHE A 157 5.04 -15.33 -9.82
C PHE A 157 3.82 -16.10 -9.29
N THR A 158 3.13 -15.57 -8.28
CA THR A 158 1.95 -16.21 -7.68
C THR A 158 0.82 -16.35 -8.70
N GLU A 159 0.59 -15.33 -9.56
CA GLU A 159 -0.41 -15.37 -10.63
C GLU A 159 -0.04 -16.38 -11.73
N GLN A 160 1.24 -16.48 -12.09
CA GLN A 160 1.70 -17.40 -13.12
C GLN A 160 1.64 -18.87 -12.66
N THR A 161 1.94 -19.12 -11.38
CA THR A 161 2.12 -20.48 -10.85
C THR A 161 0.93 -21.01 -10.08
N GLY A 162 0.11 -20.13 -9.52
CA GLY A 162 -0.95 -20.47 -8.56
C GLY A 162 -0.42 -20.84 -7.16
N TYR A 163 0.88 -20.72 -6.91
CA TYR A 163 1.44 -20.90 -5.57
C TYR A 163 1.24 -19.63 -4.74
N GLU A 164 1.05 -19.83 -3.44
CA GLU A 164 1.15 -18.78 -2.42
C GLU A 164 2.58 -18.75 -1.87
N VAL A 165 3.04 -17.62 -1.33
CA VAL A 165 4.43 -17.42 -0.87
C VAL A 165 4.44 -16.88 0.55
N PHE A 166 5.20 -17.53 1.42
CA PHE A 166 5.53 -17.01 2.75
C PHE A 166 7.00 -16.65 2.88
N ILE A 167 7.29 -15.61 3.66
CA ILE A 167 8.64 -15.25 4.11
C ILE A 167 8.59 -14.99 5.61
N LEU A 168 9.36 -15.77 6.39
CA LEU A 168 9.44 -15.64 7.84
C LEU A 168 10.85 -15.29 8.30
N GLU A 169 10.95 -14.40 9.29
CA GLU A 169 12.14 -14.29 10.12
C GLU A 169 12.32 -15.56 10.96
N THR A 170 13.56 -15.83 11.40
CA THR A 170 13.86 -16.97 12.28
C THR A 170 13.23 -16.86 13.67
N GLY A 171 12.74 -15.68 14.06
CA GLY A 171 11.89 -15.49 15.25
C GLY A 171 10.41 -15.84 15.04
N GLY A 172 10.03 -16.25 13.82
CA GLY A 172 8.66 -16.55 13.44
C GLY A 172 7.83 -15.34 13.02
N MET A 173 8.41 -14.15 12.91
CA MET A 173 7.70 -12.98 12.38
C MET A 173 7.49 -13.14 10.87
N THR A 174 6.27 -12.91 10.40
CA THR A 174 5.93 -12.96 8.97
C THR A 174 6.33 -11.66 8.29
N VAL A 175 7.37 -11.74 7.46
CA VAL A 175 7.89 -10.63 6.64
C VAL A 175 6.98 -10.38 5.44
N TYR A 176 6.55 -11.47 4.79
CA TYR A 176 5.62 -11.43 3.68
C TYR A 176 4.75 -12.67 3.70
N GLU A 177 3.51 -12.49 3.28
CA GLU A 177 2.60 -13.59 2.96
C GLU A 177 1.69 -13.15 1.81
N THR A 178 1.31 -14.08 0.93
CA THR A 178 0.33 -13.81 -0.13
C THR A 178 -1.00 -13.33 0.48
N SER A 179 -1.38 -13.88 1.63
CA SER A 179 -2.50 -13.38 2.43
C SER A 179 -2.08 -12.19 3.31
N GLU A 180 -2.65 -11.02 3.04
CA GLU A 180 -2.43 -9.80 3.86
C GLU A 180 -2.81 -9.99 5.33
N ALA A 181 -3.72 -10.91 5.64
CA ALA A 181 -4.12 -11.19 7.01
C ALA A 181 -2.99 -11.80 7.84
N GLU A 182 -1.94 -12.35 7.22
CA GLU A 182 -0.85 -13.04 7.90
C GLU A 182 0.42 -12.19 7.99
N ILE A 183 0.54 -11.12 7.19
CA ILE A 183 1.69 -10.20 7.22
C ILE A 183 1.81 -9.55 8.61
N GLY A 184 3.03 -9.50 9.16
CA GLY A 184 3.32 -8.91 10.46
C GLY A 184 2.81 -9.70 11.68
N THR A 185 2.22 -10.87 11.46
CA THR A 185 1.91 -11.81 12.54
C THR A 185 3.15 -12.60 12.94
N ASN A 186 3.14 -13.18 14.14
CA ASN A 186 4.18 -14.10 14.54
C ASN A 186 3.63 -15.52 14.61
N VAL A 187 4.13 -16.43 13.76
CA VAL A 187 3.60 -17.79 13.59
C VAL A 187 3.69 -18.64 14.86
N LEU A 188 4.52 -18.25 15.84
CA LEU A 188 4.69 -18.96 17.10
C LEU A 188 3.79 -18.43 18.23
N THR A 189 3.25 -17.21 18.10
CA THR A 189 2.58 -16.50 19.21
C THR A 189 1.23 -15.89 18.86
N ASP A 190 0.94 -15.63 17.58
CA ASP A 190 -0.33 -15.04 17.16
C ASP A 190 -1.48 -16.05 17.34
N PRO A 191 -2.62 -15.64 17.96
CA PRO A 191 -3.76 -16.51 18.20
C PRO A 191 -4.31 -17.23 16.97
N ILE A 192 -4.14 -16.69 15.77
CA ILE A 192 -4.62 -17.36 14.55
C ILE A 192 -3.95 -18.72 14.31
N TYR A 193 -2.73 -18.92 14.85
CA TYR A 193 -1.96 -20.16 14.74
C TYR A 193 -2.08 -21.04 16.00
N ASP A 194 -2.94 -20.70 16.96
CA ASP A 194 -2.99 -21.35 18.29
C ASP A 194 -3.74 -22.70 18.32
N THR A 195 -3.64 -23.47 17.23
CA THR A 195 -4.11 -24.86 17.17
C THR A 195 -2.96 -25.83 17.43
N ASN A 196 -3.26 -27.07 17.84
CA ASN A 196 -2.21 -28.09 18.04
C ASN A 196 -1.41 -28.37 16.77
N GLU A 197 -2.08 -28.39 15.62
CA GLU A 197 -1.47 -28.62 14.31
C GLU A 197 -0.59 -27.44 13.91
N MET A 198 -1.14 -26.21 13.94
CA MET A 198 -0.39 -25.03 13.53
C MET A 198 0.81 -24.73 14.44
N ARG A 199 0.70 -24.93 15.77
CA ARG A 199 1.88 -24.82 16.65
C ARG A 199 3.01 -25.78 16.27
N ASN A 200 2.68 -26.97 15.74
CA ASN A 200 3.68 -27.90 15.25
C ASN A 200 4.26 -27.45 13.91
N VAL A 201 3.40 -26.98 12.99
CA VAL A 201 3.81 -26.47 11.66
C VAL A 201 4.74 -25.28 11.82
N SER A 202 4.32 -24.26 12.56
CA SER A 202 5.09 -23.04 12.81
C SER A 202 6.46 -23.34 13.41
N ARG A 203 6.52 -24.23 14.42
CA ARG A 203 7.79 -24.65 15.01
C ARG A 203 8.67 -25.37 13.98
N THR A 204 8.10 -26.28 13.20
CA THR A 204 8.84 -27.05 12.20
C THR A 204 9.45 -26.13 11.14
N VAL A 205 8.69 -25.18 10.61
CA VAL A 205 9.18 -24.23 9.60
C VAL A 205 10.29 -23.34 10.15
N VAL A 206 10.11 -22.80 11.36
CA VAL A 206 11.11 -21.91 11.99
C VAL A 206 12.42 -22.66 12.32
N GLU A 207 12.33 -23.86 12.91
CA GLU A 207 13.50 -24.62 13.38
C GLU A 207 14.33 -25.27 12.27
N ASN A 208 13.75 -25.52 11.09
CA ASN A 208 14.44 -26.23 10.01
C ASN A 208 14.71 -25.30 8.83
N LYS A 209 15.95 -25.29 8.32
CA LYS A 209 16.36 -24.42 7.20
C LYS A 209 15.63 -24.73 5.90
N GLU A 210 15.22 -25.97 5.71
CA GLU A 210 14.48 -26.45 4.55
C GLU A 210 13.54 -27.57 4.97
N GLY A 211 12.49 -27.79 4.19
CA GLY A 211 11.56 -28.88 4.46
C GLY A 211 10.29 -28.84 3.62
N ALA A 212 9.41 -29.79 3.92
CA ALA A 212 8.06 -29.84 3.39
C ALA A 212 7.09 -30.32 4.48
N ILE A 213 5.87 -29.78 4.51
CA ILE A 213 4.85 -30.15 5.49
C ILE A 213 3.44 -29.96 4.92
N GLU A 214 2.55 -30.91 5.18
CA GLU A 214 1.11 -30.76 4.95
C GLU A 214 0.42 -30.33 6.24
N TYR A 215 -0.59 -29.47 6.12
CA TYR A 215 -1.36 -28.96 7.24
C TYR A 215 -2.73 -28.45 6.80
N THR A 216 -3.65 -28.25 7.73
CA THR A 216 -4.94 -27.59 7.48
C THR A 216 -4.92 -26.16 8.00
N PHE A 217 -5.20 -25.20 7.13
CA PHE A 217 -5.31 -23.79 7.51
C PHE A 217 -6.24 -23.01 6.59
N TRP A 218 -6.49 -21.75 6.92
CA TRP A 218 -7.23 -20.84 6.05
C TRP A 218 -6.56 -20.74 4.68
N ASN A 219 -7.36 -20.67 3.62
CA ASN A 219 -6.88 -20.33 2.28
C ASN A 219 -6.49 -18.83 2.21
N GLN A 220 -5.86 -18.40 1.11
CA GLN A 220 -5.47 -16.99 0.90
C GLN A 220 -6.58 -15.96 1.17
N ASN A 221 -7.83 -16.35 0.94
CA ASN A 221 -9.00 -15.49 1.04
C ASN A 221 -9.64 -15.46 2.43
N TRP A 222 -9.20 -16.31 3.36
CA TRP A 222 -9.71 -16.39 4.73
C TRP A 222 -11.21 -16.71 4.86
N ASP A 223 -11.78 -17.39 3.87
CA ASP A 223 -13.20 -17.76 3.85
C ASP A 223 -13.47 -19.24 4.16
N LYS A 224 -12.48 -20.12 3.93
CA LYS A 224 -12.55 -21.55 4.29
C LYS A 224 -11.19 -22.09 4.73
N GLN A 225 -11.22 -23.12 5.59
CA GLN A 225 -10.04 -23.93 5.87
C GLN A 225 -9.91 -25.04 4.85
N VAL A 226 -8.69 -25.25 4.36
CA VAL A 226 -8.33 -26.24 3.34
C VAL A 226 -7.03 -26.95 3.73
N ARG A 227 -6.81 -28.14 3.18
CA ARG A 227 -5.51 -28.81 3.26
C ARG A 227 -4.52 -28.11 2.35
N ARG A 228 -3.33 -27.85 2.87
CA ARG A 228 -2.25 -27.10 2.23
C ARG A 228 -0.96 -27.92 2.33
N GLU A 229 -0.11 -27.81 1.32
CA GLU A 229 1.28 -28.30 1.35
C GLU A 229 2.20 -27.10 1.25
N ALA A 230 3.14 -26.97 2.21
CA ALA A 230 4.23 -26.01 2.17
C ALA A 230 5.56 -26.71 1.86
N VAL A 231 6.38 -26.11 0.99
CA VAL A 231 7.78 -26.47 0.76
C VAL A 231 8.62 -25.21 0.95
N TRP A 232 9.69 -25.28 1.74
CA TRP A 232 10.52 -24.12 2.05
C TRP A 232 12.00 -24.44 2.06
N THR A 233 12.79 -23.37 1.94
CA THR A 233 14.23 -23.32 2.17
C THR A 233 14.58 -21.98 2.83
N SER A 234 15.86 -21.67 2.99
CA SER A 234 16.32 -20.43 3.61
C SER A 234 17.09 -19.55 2.63
N LEU A 235 16.74 -18.27 2.60
CA LEU A 235 17.53 -17.22 1.99
C LEU A 235 18.44 -16.63 3.07
N GLU A 236 19.75 -16.65 2.81
CA GLU A 236 20.76 -15.97 3.63
C GLU A 236 21.32 -14.78 2.85
N GLN A 237 21.22 -13.58 3.43
CA GLN A 237 21.75 -12.34 2.86
C GLN A 237 22.33 -11.47 3.97
N ASP A 238 23.62 -11.16 3.87
CA ASP A 238 24.37 -10.42 4.90
C ASP A 238 24.24 -11.04 6.30
N ASN A 239 23.57 -10.38 7.24
CA ASN A 239 23.32 -10.89 8.59
C ASN A 239 21.96 -11.58 8.74
N GLN A 240 21.13 -11.58 7.70
CA GLN A 240 19.74 -11.98 7.79
C GLN A 240 19.54 -13.39 7.21
N GLU A 241 18.73 -14.17 7.90
CA GLU A 241 18.24 -15.48 7.45
C GLU A 241 16.71 -15.45 7.44
N TRP A 242 16.09 -15.74 6.30
CA TRP A 242 14.64 -15.85 6.15
C TRP A 242 14.26 -17.25 5.69
N ARG A 243 13.17 -17.79 6.24
CA ARG A 243 12.49 -18.96 5.67
C ARG A 243 11.62 -18.47 4.53
N ILE A 244 11.86 -18.97 3.32
CA ILE A 244 11.04 -18.67 2.15
C ILE A 244 10.38 -19.97 1.70
N GLY A 245 9.06 -19.96 1.57
CA GLY A 245 8.32 -21.14 1.19
C GLY A 245 7.18 -20.87 0.23
N LEU A 246 6.89 -21.90 -0.55
CA LEU A 246 5.74 -21.96 -1.43
C LEU A 246 4.65 -22.79 -0.78
N VAL A 247 3.40 -22.38 -0.93
CA VAL A 247 2.23 -23.10 -0.47
C VAL A 247 1.29 -23.39 -1.63
N LYS A 248 0.70 -24.59 -1.64
CA LYS A 248 -0.39 -24.95 -2.56
C LYS A 248 -1.57 -25.55 -1.81
N ASN A 249 -2.78 -25.25 -2.27
CA ASN A 249 -4.00 -25.86 -1.75
C ASN A 249 -4.19 -27.24 -2.40
N LEU A 250 -4.36 -28.27 -1.56
CA LEU A 250 -4.53 -29.65 -2.01
C LEU A 250 -6.00 -29.97 -2.38
N ASP A 251 -6.93 -29.18 -1.87
CA ASP A 251 -8.37 -29.44 -2.03
C ASP A 251 -9.00 -28.70 -3.23
N ASP A 252 -8.30 -27.76 -3.89
CA ASP A 252 -8.85 -26.91 -4.96
C ASP A 252 -8.77 -27.54 -6.38
N SER A 253 -8.71 -28.88 -6.50
CA SER A 253 -8.55 -29.59 -7.79
C SER A 253 -9.75 -29.54 -8.75
N ASN A 254 -10.79 -28.73 -8.50
CA ASN A 254 -11.90 -28.50 -9.43
C ASN A 254 -12.50 -27.10 -9.25
N ILE A 255 -12.07 -26.12 -10.05
CA ILE A 255 -12.80 -24.86 -10.21
C ILE A 255 -13.49 -24.92 -11.58
N GLU A 256 -14.77 -25.32 -11.57
CA GLU A 256 -15.68 -25.03 -12.67
C GLU A 256 -15.90 -23.51 -12.72
N ASN A 257 -15.59 -22.90 -13.87
CA ASN A 257 -15.94 -21.52 -14.22
C ASN A 257 -17.43 -21.25 -13.93
N ARG A 258 -17.74 -20.65 -12.79
CA ARG A 258 -19.06 -20.06 -12.56
C ARG A 258 -19.09 -18.70 -13.24
N SER A 259 -20.00 -18.57 -14.20
CA SER A 259 -20.26 -17.30 -14.87
C SER A 259 -20.77 -16.28 -13.86
N VAL A 260 -20.02 -15.20 -13.70
CA VAL A 260 -20.40 -14.03 -12.91
C VAL A 260 -21.56 -13.33 -13.63
N THR A 261 -22.64 -13.09 -12.90
CA THR A 261 -23.76 -12.28 -13.40
C THR A 261 -23.28 -10.83 -13.41
N GLN A 262 -23.00 -10.29 -14.60
CA GLN A 262 -22.60 -8.90 -14.77
C GLN A 262 -23.75 -7.98 -14.36
N ILE A 263 -23.55 -7.21 -13.29
CA ILE A 263 -24.38 -6.02 -13.03
C ILE A 263 -24.27 -5.13 -14.26
N SER A 264 -25.41 -4.75 -14.84
CA SER A 264 -25.43 -3.84 -15.99
C SER A 264 -25.25 -2.40 -15.49
N SER A 265 -24.76 -1.50 -16.34
CA SER A 265 -24.64 -0.07 -15.99
C SER A 265 -25.98 0.57 -15.57
N SER A 266 -27.13 0.01 -16.00
CA SER A 266 -28.46 0.47 -15.58
C SER A 266 -28.87 0.10 -14.15
N ASP A 267 -28.12 -0.78 -13.48
CA ASP A 267 -28.44 -1.26 -12.13
C ASP A 267 -27.69 -0.49 -11.03
N LEU A 268 -26.62 0.25 -11.37
CA LEU A 268 -25.71 0.88 -10.40
C LEU A 268 -26.39 1.95 -9.54
N ASP A 269 -27.26 2.80 -10.11
CA ASP A 269 -27.99 3.83 -9.36
C ASP A 269 -28.94 3.23 -8.31
N THR A 270 -29.55 2.09 -8.66
CA THR A 270 -30.41 1.33 -7.73
C THR A 270 -29.55 0.74 -6.63
N SER A 271 -28.44 0.08 -6.97
CA SER A 271 -27.50 -0.46 -5.99
C SER A 271 -26.91 0.60 -5.06
N ILE A 272 -26.65 1.83 -5.54
CA ILE A 272 -26.18 2.94 -4.71
C ILE A 272 -27.27 3.43 -3.76
N SER A 273 -28.52 3.44 -4.19
CA SER A 273 -29.66 3.81 -3.33
C SER A 273 -29.87 2.77 -2.23
N ASP A 274 -29.81 1.49 -2.58
CA ASP A 274 -29.89 0.38 -1.62
C ASP A 274 -28.70 0.39 -0.65
N LEU A 275 -27.49 0.69 -1.15
CA LEU A 275 -26.28 0.84 -0.34
C LEU A 275 -26.43 1.93 0.73
N LYS A 276 -26.98 3.10 0.37
CA LYS A 276 -27.22 4.19 1.33
C LYS A 276 -28.11 3.73 2.48
N GLN A 277 -29.22 3.07 2.16
CA GLN A 277 -30.16 2.56 3.16
C GLN A 277 -29.49 1.48 4.02
N PHE A 278 -28.77 0.55 3.40
CA PHE A 278 -28.07 -0.54 4.07
C PHE A 278 -27.06 -0.04 5.12
N VAL A 279 -26.21 0.93 4.76
CA VAL A 279 -25.24 1.53 5.67
C VAL A 279 -25.93 2.33 6.79
N GLN A 280 -26.98 3.09 6.47
CA GLN A 280 -27.72 3.87 7.47
C GLN A 280 -28.40 2.99 8.50
N ASP A 281 -29.04 1.90 8.07
CA ASP A 281 -29.67 0.93 8.96
C ASP A 281 -28.64 0.21 9.85
N ALA A 282 -27.50 -0.18 9.28
CA ALA A 282 -26.39 -0.76 10.03
C ALA A 282 -25.82 0.23 11.06
N ALA A 283 -25.65 1.51 10.72
CA ALA A 283 -25.16 2.52 11.65
C ALA A 283 -26.17 2.78 12.77
N ALA A 284 -27.46 2.86 12.46
CA ALA A 284 -28.51 2.98 13.47
C ALA A 284 -28.53 1.76 14.43
N ALA A 285 -28.42 0.55 13.88
CA ALA A 285 -28.31 -0.67 14.68
C ALA A 285 -27.04 -0.69 15.55
N ALA A 286 -25.90 -0.25 15.01
CA ALA A 286 -24.64 -0.15 15.74
C ALA A 286 -24.73 0.82 16.92
N ARG A 287 -25.33 2.01 16.72
CA ARG A 287 -25.56 3.00 17.77
C ARG A 287 -26.45 2.46 18.89
N MET A 288 -27.42 1.58 18.58
CA MET A 288 -28.31 0.97 19.57
C MET A 288 -27.67 -0.22 20.31
N LYS A 289 -26.95 -1.09 19.60
CA LYS A 289 -26.42 -2.36 20.15
C LYS A 289 -25.06 -2.19 20.85
N GLY A 290 -24.34 -1.12 20.54
CA GLY A 290 -22.96 -0.91 20.94
C GLY A 290 -21.98 -1.68 20.04
N LYS A 291 -20.72 -1.21 20.05
CA LYS A 291 -19.65 -1.64 19.14
C LYS A 291 -19.44 -3.15 19.09
N GLU A 292 -19.29 -3.81 20.24
CA GLU A 292 -18.97 -5.24 20.34
C GLU A 292 -20.06 -6.12 19.71
N ASN A 293 -21.33 -5.92 20.10
CA ASN A 293 -22.46 -6.69 19.57
C ASN A 293 -22.70 -6.42 18.08
N ALA A 294 -22.56 -5.16 17.66
CA ALA A 294 -22.71 -4.79 16.26
C ALA A 294 -21.63 -5.44 15.39
N CYS A 295 -20.36 -5.41 15.81
CA CYS A 295 -19.26 -6.07 15.08
C CYS A 295 -19.43 -7.59 15.03
N ALA A 296 -19.98 -8.22 16.08
CA ALA A 296 -20.31 -9.64 16.04
C ALA A 296 -21.39 -9.95 14.98
N ASP A 297 -22.42 -9.10 14.87
CA ASP A 297 -23.44 -9.24 13.82
C ASP A 297 -22.87 -8.99 12.41
N PHE A 298 -21.98 -8.00 12.25
CA PHE A 298 -21.34 -7.67 10.97
C PHE A 298 -20.42 -8.76 10.47
N ASN A 299 -19.74 -9.49 11.37
CA ASN A 299 -18.86 -10.61 11.02
C ASN A 299 -19.62 -11.94 10.81
N ASN A 300 -20.95 -11.97 10.96
CA ASN A 300 -21.73 -13.16 10.65
C ASN A 300 -21.99 -13.25 9.14
N LEU A 301 -21.24 -14.12 8.45
CA LEU A 301 -21.36 -14.36 7.01
C LEU A 301 -22.76 -14.83 6.55
N SER A 302 -23.58 -15.38 7.45
CA SER A 302 -24.97 -15.77 7.17
C SER A 302 -25.99 -14.78 7.75
N GLY A 303 -25.52 -13.63 8.23
CA GLY A 303 -26.31 -12.60 8.90
C GLY A 303 -26.88 -11.54 7.95
N ALA A 304 -27.68 -10.62 8.49
CA ALA A 304 -28.38 -9.58 7.72
C ALA A 304 -27.47 -8.47 7.17
N TYR A 305 -26.19 -8.44 7.57
CA TYR A 305 -25.21 -7.42 7.18
C TYR A 305 -24.22 -7.92 6.12
N VAL A 306 -24.55 -9.05 5.50
CA VAL A 306 -23.82 -9.66 4.39
C VAL A 306 -24.87 -10.11 3.36
N THR A 307 -24.81 -9.58 2.14
CA THR A 307 -25.70 -9.92 1.04
C THR A 307 -24.91 -9.89 -0.25
N ASP A 308 -24.58 -11.08 -0.76
CA ASP A 308 -23.62 -11.24 -1.84
C ASP A 308 -22.36 -10.37 -1.59
N ASP A 309 -21.94 -9.56 -2.56
CA ASP A 309 -20.74 -8.72 -2.44
C ASP A 309 -20.93 -7.43 -1.63
N MET A 310 -22.15 -7.15 -1.16
CA MET A 310 -22.47 -6.04 -0.27
C MET A 310 -22.41 -6.49 1.20
N TYR A 311 -21.48 -5.93 1.96
CA TYR A 311 -21.26 -6.29 3.36
C TYR A 311 -20.79 -5.10 4.19
N ILE A 312 -21.12 -5.10 5.48
CA ILE A 312 -20.63 -4.09 6.42
C ILE A 312 -19.19 -4.41 6.85
N PHE A 313 -18.28 -3.46 6.65
CA PHE A 313 -16.98 -3.42 7.30
C PHE A 313 -16.95 -2.33 8.37
N ALA A 314 -16.07 -2.46 9.37
CA ALA A 314 -15.95 -1.51 10.47
C ALA A 314 -14.49 -1.35 10.91
N TYR A 315 -14.12 -0.12 11.25
CA TYR A 315 -12.78 0.24 11.75
C TYR A 315 -12.87 1.29 12.86
N ASP A 316 -11.92 1.28 13.78
CA ASP A 316 -11.73 2.39 14.72
C ASP A 316 -10.98 3.57 14.08
N MET A 317 -10.91 4.70 14.79
CA MET A 317 -10.21 5.90 14.28
C MET A 317 -8.68 5.78 14.22
N ASN A 318 -8.10 4.67 14.66
CA ASN A 318 -6.68 4.33 14.49
C ASN A 318 -6.47 3.36 13.32
N GLY A 319 -7.52 3.04 12.55
CA GLY A 319 -7.46 2.10 11.45
C GLY A 319 -7.44 0.63 11.88
N THR A 320 -7.74 0.31 13.14
CA THR A 320 -7.85 -1.08 13.61
C THR A 320 -9.13 -1.71 13.07
N THR A 321 -9.03 -2.89 12.49
CA THR A 321 -10.18 -3.64 11.95
C THR A 321 -11.08 -4.12 13.08
N LEU A 322 -12.36 -3.72 13.05
CA LEU A 322 -13.38 -4.15 13.99
C LEU A 322 -14.32 -5.21 13.39
N ALA A 323 -14.66 -5.05 12.11
CA ALA A 323 -15.42 -6.04 11.35
C ALA A 323 -14.97 -6.07 9.88
N LEU A 324 -14.76 -7.27 9.36
CA LEU A 324 -14.45 -7.53 7.96
C LEU A 324 -14.85 -8.98 7.63
N PRO A 325 -16.12 -9.23 7.30
CA PRO A 325 -16.73 -10.56 7.37
C PRO A 325 -16.04 -11.63 6.51
N TYR A 326 -15.52 -11.24 5.35
CA TYR A 326 -14.81 -12.13 4.43
C TYR A 326 -13.32 -12.27 4.72
N GLN A 327 -12.75 -11.49 5.65
CA GLN A 327 -11.32 -11.53 6.00
C GLN A 327 -11.14 -11.38 7.51
N GLN A 328 -11.81 -12.24 8.29
CA GLN A 328 -11.89 -12.11 9.75
C GLN A 328 -10.54 -12.25 10.46
N GLY A 329 -9.53 -12.83 9.80
CA GLY A 329 -8.14 -12.85 10.30
C GLY A 329 -7.48 -11.46 10.45
N LEU A 330 -8.11 -10.41 9.89
CA LEU A 330 -7.68 -9.02 10.05
C LEU A 330 -8.27 -8.34 11.29
N ILE A 331 -9.26 -8.94 11.98
CA ILE A 331 -9.89 -8.33 13.16
C ILE A 331 -8.82 -8.08 14.24
N GLY A 332 -8.80 -6.86 14.78
CA GLY A 332 -7.81 -6.39 15.76
C GLY A 332 -6.49 -5.92 15.15
N LYS A 333 -6.26 -6.08 13.84
CA LYS A 333 -5.05 -5.60 13.16
C LYS A 333 -5.25 -4.19 12.63
N SER A 334 -4.19 -3.38 12.74
CA SER A 334 -4.12 -2.08 12.10
C SER A 334 -4.05 -2.24 10.59
N ARG A 335 -4.82 -1.43 9.87
CA ARG A 335 -4.79 -1.31 8.41
C ARG A 335 -4.48 0.11 7.97
N MET A 336 -3.76 0.87 8.80
CA MET A 336 -3.35 2.25 8.46
C MET A 336 -2.57 2.34 7.14
N ASP A 337 -1.80 1.31 6.82
CA ASP A 337 -1.01 1.20 5.59
C ASP A 337 -1.78 0.55 4.43
N LEU A 338 -3.10 0.34 4.54
CA LEU A 338 -3.89 -0.26 3.47
C LEU A 338 -3.87 0.62 2.22
N THR A 339 -3.22 0.11 1.17
CA THR A 339 -3.15 0.71 -0.15
C THR A 339 -3.82 -0.19 -1.18
N ASP A 340 -4.44 0.43 -2.19
CA ASP A 340 -4.89 -0.32 -3.36
C ASP A 340 -3.77 -0.57 -4.38
N VAL A 341 -4.06 -1.38 -5.39
CA VAL A 341 -3.10 -1.82 -6.42
C VAL A 341 -2.46 -0.67 -7.19
N ASN A 342 -3.12 0.50 -7.25
CA ASN A 342 -2.63 1.66 -7.96
C ASN A 342 -2.06 2.75 -7.03
N GLY A 343 -1.96 2.46 -5.72
CA GLY A 343 -1.28 3.29 -4.73
C GLY A 343 -2.17 4.23 -3.92
N LEU A 344 -3.50 4.15 -4.01
CA LEU A 344 -4.38 4.94 -3.15
C LEU A 344 -4.34 4.39 -1.71
N SER A 345 -4.02 5.24 -0.73
CA SER A 345 -4.09 4.89 0.70
C SER A 345 -5.54 4.90 1.21
N ILE A 346 -6.17 3.73 1.25
CA ILE A 346 -7.60 3.56 1.52
C ILE A 346 -7.95 3.97 2.95
N MET A 347 -7.21 3.47 3.94
CA MET A 347 -7.56 3.72 5.35
C MET A 347 -7.45 5.19 5.73
N PRO A 348 -6.38 5.93 5.36
CA PRO A 348 -6.36 7.37 5.53
C PRO A 348 -7.56 8.07 4.86
N ALA A 349 -7.97 7.67 3.65
CA ALA A 349 -9.13 8.25 2.97
C ALA A 349 -10.45 7.97 3.70
N PHE A 350 -10.63 6.76 4.25
CA PHE A 350 -11.77 6.43 5.10
C PHE A 350 -11.82 7.28 6.36
N LEU A 351 -10.69 7.47 7.04
CA LEU A 351 -10.61 8.28 8.25
C LEU A 351 -10.98 9.75 7.98
N ASP A 352 -10.56 10.31 6.85
CA ASP A 352 -10.94 11.67 6.45
C ASP A 352 -12.43 11.77 6.13
N ALA A 353 -13.03 10.74 5.54
CA ALA A 353 -14.47 10.68 5.33
C ALA A 353 -15.23 10.60 6.68
N ALA A 354 -14.84 9.69 7.56
CA ALA A 354 -15.46 9.49 8.87
C ALA A 354 -15.39 10.76 9.75
N LYS A 355 -14.22 11.42 9.81
CA LYS A 355 -14.03 12.69 10.55
C LYS A 355 -14.95 13.82 10.09
N ARG A 356 -15.44 13.75 8.85
CA ARG A 356 -16.31 14.78 8.24
C ARG A 356 -17.80 14.43 8.26
N GLY A 357 -18.18 13.36 8.99
CA GLY A 357 -19.57 12.91 9.03
C GLY A 357 -19.91 11.87 7.98
N GLY A 358 -18.92 11.28 7.31
CA GLY A 358 -19.10 10.25 6.30
C GLY A 358 -18.99 10.77 4.86
N GLY A 359 -19.25 9.87 3.90
CA GLY A 359 -19.27 10.21 2.48
C GLY A 359 -18.85 9.06 1.57
N PHE A 360 -19.03 9.27 0.27
CA PHE A 360 -18.64 8.31 -0.75
C PHE A 360 -17.16 8.43 -1.12
N LEU A 361 -16.55 7.30 -1.47
CA LEU A 361 -15.25 7.25 -2.14
C LEU A 361 -15.09 6.02 -3.02
N TYR A 362 -14.22 6.16 -4.02
CA TYR A 362 -13.74 5.09 -4.87
C TYR A 362 -12.38 4.58 -4.40
N TYR A 363 -12.20 3.27 -4.50
CA TYR A 363 -10.92 2.60 -4.32
C TYR A 363 -11.00 1.22 -4.97
N ILE A 364 -9.86 0.57 -5.21
CA ILE A 364 -9.86 -0.81 -5.68
C ILE A 364 -9.72 -1.77 -4.50
N TYR A 365 -10.53 -2.82 -4.51
CA TYR A 365 -10.48 -3.83 -3.46
C TYR A 365 -10.88 -5.21 -4.01
N LYS A 366 -10.47 -6.26 -3.30
CA LYS A 366 -10.80 -7.65 -3.64
C LYS A 366 -12.31 -7.87 -3.53
N ASN A 367 -12.94 -8.44 -4.57
CA ASN A 367 -14.36 -8.81 -4.54
C ASN A 367 -14.57 -10.27 -4.09
N PRO A 368 -15.15 -10.52 -2.90
CA PRO A 368 -15.35 -11.88 -2.40
C PRO A 368 -16.28 -12.75 -3.27
N HIS A 369 -17.11 -12.15 -4.14
CA HIS A 369 -18.00 -12.88 -5.06
C HIS A 369 -17.44 -13.03 -6.47
N ASN A 370 -16.25 -12.48 -6.72
CA ASN A 370 -15.54 -12.66 -7.97
C ASN A 370 -14.09 -13.10 -7.69
N GLU A 371 -13.96 -14.21 -6.97
CA GLU A 371 -12.68 -14.87 -6.70
C GLU A 371 -11.61 -13.94 -6.09
N TYR A 372 -12.05 -12.92 -5.35
CA TYR A 372 -11.19 -11.92 -4.72
C TYR A 372 -10.32 -11.13 -5.71
N GLN A 373 -10.73 -11.05 -6.98
CA GLN A 373 -10.10 -10.18 -7.97
C GLN A 373 -10.21 -8.71 -7.57
N ASN A 374 -9.18 -7.93 -7.90
CA ASN A 374 -9.18 -6.49 -7.73
C ASN A 374 -10.26 -5.86 -8.61
N GLN A 375 -11.18 -5.12 -7.99
CA GLN A 375 -12.26 -4.42 -8.67
C GLN A 375 -12.46 -3.04 -8.08
N LEU A 376 -12.85 -2.08 -8.92
CA LEU A 376 -13.28 -0.78 -8.45
C LEU A 376 -14.48 -0.96 -7.51
N LYS A 377 -14.41 -0.32 -6.35
CA LYS A 377 -15.47 -0.31 -5.35
C LYS A 377 -15.85 1.13 -5.03
N LEU A 378 -17.14 1.44 -5.10
CA LEU A 378 -17.72 2.67 -4.59
C LEU A 378 -18.32 2.38 -3.22
N SER A 379 -17.75 2.95 -2.16
CA SER A 379 -18.25 2.75 -0.80
C SER A 379 -18.78 4.03 -0.17
N LEU A 380 -19.76 3.85 0.71
CA LEU A 380 -20.24 4.86 1.64
C LEU A 380 -19.63 4.59 3.02
N ILE A 381 -18.96 5.60 3.57
CA ILE A 381 -18.46 5.61 4.94
C ILE A 381 -19.43 6.38 5.83
N GLU A 382 -19.74 5.84 7.00
CA GLU A 382 -20.65 6.41 7.99
C GLU A 382 -20.05 6.28 9.40
N PRO A 383 -19.72 7.39 10.09
CA PRO A 383 -19.27 7.34 11.46
C PRO A 383 -20.40 6.88 12.38
N VAL A 384 -20.13 5.90 13.24
CA VAL A 384 -21.13 5.46 14.24
C VAL A 384 -21.14 6.47 15.38
N ASP A 385 -19.94 6.83 15.86
CA ASP A 385 -19.63 7.87 16.83
C ASP A 385 -18.21 8.40 16.58
N GLU A 386 -17.63 9.16 17.52
CA GLU A 386 -16.30 9.76 17.37
C GLU A 386 -15.12 8.76 17.39
N ASN A 387 -15.35 7.50 17.75
CA ASN A 387 -14.30 6.50 17.98
C ASN A 387 -14.20 5.43 16.89
N TRP A 388 -15.23 5.28 16.05
CA TRP A 388 -15.25 4.27 14.99
C TRP A 388 -16.31 4.55 13.92
N PHE A 389 -16.12 3.93 12.76
CA PHE A 389 -17.00 4.06 11.62
C PHE A 389 -17.29 2.71 10.98
N ILE A 390 -18.36 2.67 10.19
CA ILE A 390 -18.69 1.54 9.33
C ILE A 390 -18.72 1.99 7.87
N GLY A 391 -18.72 1.02 6.97
CA GLY A 391 -19.01 1.27 5.57
C GLY A 391 -19.46 0.00 4.85
N SER A 392 -19.96 0.20 3.64
CA SER A 392 -20.22 -0.83 2.66
C SER A 392 -20.04 -0.22 1.28
N GLY A 393 -19.97 -1.05 0.25
CA GLY A 393 -19.84 -0.57 -1.11
C GLY A 393 -20.31 -1.56 -2.15
N VAL A 394 -20.44 -1.05 -3.36
CA VAL A 394 -20.81 -1.79 -4.57
C VAL A 394 -19.59 -1.90 -5.47
N TYR A 395 -19.36 -3.08 -6.05
CA TYR A 395 -18.29 -3.30 -7.01
C TYR A 395 -18.73 -2.92 -8.42
N VAL A 396 -17.81 -2.35 -9.18
CA VAL A 396 -18.04 -1.86 -10.54
C VAL A 396 -17.11 -2.65 -11.50
N PRO A 397 -17.50 -3.88 -11.88
CA PRO A 397 -16.59 -4.85 -12.51
C PRO A 397 -16.20 -4.51 -13.95
N TRP A 398 -16.90 -3.60 -14.62
CA TRP A 398 -16.60 -3.19 -15.99
C TRP A 398 -15.55 -2.09 -16.10
N ILE A 399 -15.12 -1.49 -14.97
CA ILE A 399 -13.99 -0.56 -14.95
C ILE A 399 -12.71 -1.36 -14.73
N ASN A 400 -11.71 -1.14 -15.57
CA ASN A 400 -10.40 -1.75 -15.38
C ASN A 400 -9.79 -1.31 -14.05
N ALA A 401 -9.56 -2.27 -13.16
CA ALA A 401 -9.05 -2.02 -11.83
C ALA A 401 -7.53 -1.78 -11.83
N GLU A 402 -6.77 -2.36 -12.74
CA GLU A 402 -5.31 -2.33 -12.66
C GLU A 402 -4.73 -1.46 -13.77
N LEU A 403 -4.04 -0.39 -13.39
CA LEU A 403 -3.39 0.52 -14.33
C LEU A 403 -1.93 0.10 -14.56
N ASN A 404 -1.40 0.47 -15.72
CA ASN A 404 -0.01 0.20 -16.04
C ASN A 404 0.92 0.98 -15.09
N GLN A 405 1.88 0.29 -14.48
CA GLN A 405 2.78 0.89 -13.49
C GLN A 405 3.71 1.95 -14.09
N GLU A 406 4.08 1.86 -15.37
CA GLU A 406 4.85 2.92 -16.05
C GLU A 406 4.01 4.18 -16.27
N ASP A 407 2.71 4.03 -16.53
CA ASP A 407 1.79 5.18 -16.62
C ASP A 407 1.65 5.87 -15.26
N ILE A 408 1.54 5.09 -14.17
CA ILE A 408 1.52 5.62 -12.78
C ILE A 408 2.83 6.38 -12.49
N LYS A 409 4.00 5.80 -12.81
CA LYS A 409 5.29 6.50 -12.67
C LYS A 409 5.35 7.79 -13.47
N ALA A 410 4.85 7.77 -14.72
CA ALA A 410 4.77 8.95 -15.57
C ALA A 410 3.86 10.04 -14.97
N LEU A 411 2.71 9.65 -14.40
CA LEU A 411 1.82 10.55 -13.67
C LEU A 411 2.53 11.20 -12.47
N ILE A 412 3.20 10.42 -11.62
CA ILE A 412 3.95 10.94 -10.46
C ILE A 412 4.99 11.97 -10.93
N ASN A 413 5.79 11.61 -11.95
CA ASN A 413 6.83 12.47 -12.49
C ASN A 413 6.28 13.77 -13.08
N ARG A 414 5.13 13.70 -13.77
CA ARG A 414 4.45 14.88 -14.32
C ARG A 414 4.04 15.87 -13.22
N VAL A 415 3.46 15.39 -12.13
CA VAL A 415 3.04 16.25 -11.00
C VAL A 415 4.25 16.81 -10.26
N LYS A 416 5.29 15.99 -10.00
CA LYS A 416 6.55 16.47 -9.40
C LYS A 416 7.22 17.56 -10.24
N HIS A 417 7.21 17.41 -11.56
CA HIS A 417 7.73 18.42 -12.48
C HIS A 417 6.91 19.71 -12.40
N ALA A 418 5.57 19.63 -12.35
CA ALA A 418 4.72 20.81 -12.19
C ALA A 418 4.94 21.53 -10.84
N VAL A 419 5.11 20.79 -9.74
CA VAL A 419 5.47 21.38 -8.43
C VAL A 419 6.84 22.06 -8.48
N SER A 420 7.84 21.41 -9.08
CA SER A 420 9.18 21.98 -9.23
C SER A 420 9.16 23.26 -10.06
N HIS A 421 8.42 23.26 -11.18
CA HIS A 421 8.18 24.45 -12.00
C HIS A 421 7.56 25.58 -11.18
N ALA A 422 6.53 25.29 -10.37
CA ALA A 422 5.90 26.29 -9.52
C ALA A 422 6.84 26.88 -8.47
N GLN A 423 7.78 26.09 -7.95
CA GLN A 423 8.84 26.57 -7.04
C GLN A 423 9.85 27.47 -7.74
N GLU A 424 10.18 27.19 -9.00
CA GLU A 424 11.15 27.96 -9.79
C GLU A 424 10.60 29.30 -10.28
N VAL A 425 9.38 29.31 -10.81
CA VAL A 425 8.80 30.51 -11.45
C VAL A 425 7.84 31.29 -10.54
N GLY A 426 7.46 30.70 -9.40
CA GLY A 426 6.48 31.25 -8.47
C GLY A 426 5.02 31.02 -8.91
N LYS A 427 4.12 31.02 -7.91
CA LYS A 427 2.69 30.68 -8.07
C LYS A 427 2.01 31.44 -9.21
N GLU A 428 2.17 32.76 -9.31
CA GLU A 428 1.48 33.56 -10.33
C GLU A 428 1.86 33.15 -11.76
N GLN A 429 3.14 32.90 -12.02
CA GLN A 429 3.60 32.49 -13.35
C GLN A 429 3.21 31.04 -13.65
N ALA A 430 3.38 30.14 -12.67
CA ALA A 430 3.00 28.74 -12.83
C ALA A 430 1.52 28.57 -13.17
N VAL A 431 0.64 29.35 -12.54
CA VAL A 431 -0.81 29.34 -12.83
C VAL A 431 -1.11 29.80 -14.26
N LYS A 432 -0.35 30.76 -14.80
CA LYS A 432 -0.48 31.15 -16.22
C LYS A 432 -0.05 30.00 -17.13
N ASP A 433 1.05 29.33 -16.79
CA ASP A 433 1.59 28.23 -17.59
C ASP A 433 0.68 27.00 -17.58
N PHE A 434 0.08 26.66 -16.44
CA PHE A 434 -0.85 25.53 -16.31
C PHE A 434 -2.18 25.76 -17.05
N ASN A 435 -2.59 27.02 -17.21
CA ASN A 435 -3.84 27.36 -17.91
C ASN A 435 -3.63 27.67 -19.40
N ASP A 436 -2.39 27.68 -19.91
CA ASP A 436 -2.12 27.83 -21.33
C ASP A 436 -2.20 26.47 -22.02
N ILE A 437 -3.30 26.25 -22.75
CA ILE A 437 -3.56 25.01 -23.51
C ILE A 437 -2.50 24.70 -24.58
N ASN A 438 -1.64 25.66 -24.93
CA ASN A 438 -0.55 25.44 -25.89
C ASN A 438 0.75 24.98 -25.21
N GLN A 439 0.81 24.97 -23.87
CA GLN A 439 1.95 24.49 -23.11
C GLN A 439 1.81 23.01 -22.73
N SER A 440 2.96 22.39 -22.43
CA SER A 440 3.03 20.97 -22.08
C SER A 440 2.26 20.60 -20.81
N PHE A 441 2.01 21.56 -19.92
CA PHE A 441 1.24 21.35 -18.69
C PHE A 441 -0.26 21.15 -18.93
N ALA A 442 -0.79 21.47 -20.11
CA ALA A 442 -2.21 21.35 -20.43
C ALA A 442 -2.48 20.29 -21.51
N ASN A 443 -1.63 19.27 -21.63
CA ASN A 443 -1.75 18.27 -22.70
C ASN A 443 -2.89 17.27 -22.47
N GLY A 444 -4.02 17.48 -23.15
CA GLY A 444 -5.15 16.54 -23.20
C GLY A 444 -5.61 16.12 -21.81
N GLY A 445 -5.97 14.85 -21.63
CA GLY A 445 -6.35 14.27 -20.33
C GLY A 445 -5.24 14.27 -19.27
N SER A 446 -4.00 14.56 -19.65
CA SER A 446 -2.85 14.67 -18.75
C SER A 446 -2.63 16.08 -18.19
N TYR A 447 -3.59 17.00 -18.37
CA TYR A 447 -3.50 18.36 -17.86
C TYR A 447 -3.13 18.44 -16.37
N ILE A 448 -2.44 19.52 -16.01
CA ILE A 448 -2.22 19.95 -14.63
C ILE A 448 -3.44 20.75 -14.17
N PHE A 449 -3.94 20.39 -12.98
CA PHE A 449 -4.92 21.18 -12.25
C PHE A 449 -4.33 21.66 -10.92
N ALA A 450 -4.91 22.73 -10.38
CA ALA A 450 -4.53 23.24 -9.07
C ALA A 450 -5.74 23.78 -8.31
N TYR A 451 -5.76 23.53 -7.01
CA TYR A 451 -6.80 23.99 -6.09
C TYR A 451 -6.17 24.62 -4.85
N GLY A 452 -6.79 25.66 -4.31
CA GLY A 452 -6.51 26.14 -2.96
C GLY A 452 -7.02 25.12 -1.93
N TYR A 453 -6.43 25.08 -0.74
CA TYR A 453 -6.92 24.23 0.35
C TYR A 453 -8.31 24.63 0.86
N ASP A 454 -8.76 25.85 0.54
CA ASP A 454 -10.15 26.26 0.74
C ASP A 454 -11.12 25.68 -0.31
N GLY A 455 -10.61 25.02 -1.36
CA GLY A 455 -11.36 24.50 -2.50
C GLY A 455 -11.49 25.46 -3.68
N THR A 456 -10.79 26.60 -3.67
CA THR A 456 -10.80 27.55 -4.79
C THR A 456 -10.07 26.96 -6.01
N THR A 457 -10.70 27.03 -7.19
CA THR A 457 -10.11 26.56 -8.45
C THR A 457 -9.02 27.54 -8.91
N ILE A 458 -7.76 27.09 -8.95
CA ILE A 458 -6.60 27.91 -9.32
C ILE A 458 -6.19 27.66 -10.78
N ALA A 459 -6.11 26.40 -11.21
CA ALA A 459 -5.80 26.04 -12.59
C ALA A 459 -6.68 24.88 -13.06
N LEU A 460 -7.32 25.06 -14.21
CA LEU A 460 -8.17 24.07 -14.86
C LEU A 460 -8.29 24.42 -16.36
N PRO A 461 -7.27 24.10 -17.18
CA PRO A 461 -7.07 24.67 -18.52
C PRO A 461 -8.24 24.44 -19.49
N TYR A 462 -8.95 23.32 -19.35
CA TYR A 462 -10.06 22.95 -20.22
C TYR A 462 -11.43 23.43 -19.72
N GLN A 463 -11.50 24.07 -18.56
CA GLN A 463 -12.72 24.68 -18.01
C GLN A 463 -12.38 26.04 -17.36
N PRO A 464 -11.80 27.00 -18.13
CA PRO A 464 -11.28 28.25 -17.59
C PRO A 464 -12.37 29.13 -16.94
N GLU A 465 -13.63 28.94 -17.30
CA GLU A 465 -14.78 29.63 -16.71
C GLU A 465 -15.00 29.32 -15.21
N ILE A 466 -14.38 28.25 -14.70
CA ILE A 466 -14.50 27.79 -13.32
C ILE A 466 -13.40 28.39 -12.42
N ILE A 467 -12.34 28.94 -13.01
CA ILE A 467 -11.20 29.51 -12.27
C ILE A 467 -11.70 30.63 -11.33
N GLY A 468 -11.24 30.59 -10.08
CA GLY A 468 -11.64 31.53 -9.03
C GLY A 468 -12.91 31.14 -8.26
N THR A 469 -13.60 30.06 -8.65
CA THR A 469 -14.77 29.55 -7.91
C THR A 469 -14.36 28.53 -6.85
N ASN A 470 -15.08 28.53 -5.72
CA ASN A 470 -14.91 27.55 -4.66
C ASN A 470 -15.72 26.28 -4.95
N ARG A 471 -15.06 25.13 -4.93
CA ARG A 471 -15.62 23.82 -5.28
C ARG A 471 -15.43 22.78 -4.19
N MET A 472 -15.22 23.19 -2.94
CA MET A 472 -15.01 22.26 -1.83
C MET A 472 -16.18 21.29 -1.63
N ASN A 473 -17.39 21.71 -1.99
CA ASN A 473 -18.61 20.91 -1.92
C ASN A 473 -19.03 20.32 -3.28
N TYR A 474 -18.14 20.35 -4.30
CA TYR A 474 -18.44 19.75 -5.59
C TYR A 474 -18.42 18.23 -5.48
N LEU A 475 -19.58 17.63 -5.76
CA LEU A 475 -19.76 16.19 -5.79
C LEU A 475 -19.83 15.72 -7.23
N ASP A 476 -19.34 14.51 -7.51
CA ASP A 476 -19.69 13.82 -8.74
C ASP A 476 -21.13 13.28 -8.70
N MET A 477 -21.54 12.62 -9.79
CA MET A 477 -22.88 12.05 -9.97
C MET A 477 -23.27 11.00 -8.91
N TYR A 478 -22.30 10.40 -8.22
CA TYR A 478 -22.54 9.38 -7.20
C TYR A 478 -22.35 9.89 -5.77
N GLY A 479 -21.98 11.16 -5.62
CA GLY A 479 -21.85 11.84 -4.34
C GLY A 479 -20.42 11.85 -3.78
N VAL A 480 -19.41 11.53 -4.58
CA VAL A 480 -18.00 11.59 -4.15
C VAL A 480 -17.52 13.05 -4.15
N PRO A 481 -16.98 13.56 -3.03
CA PRO A 481 -16.51 14.95 -2.92
C PRO A 481 -15.11 15.13 -3.51
N ILE A 482 -15.05 15.36 -4.82
CA ILE A 482 -13.82 15.37 -5.64
C ILE A 482 -12.72 16.25 -5.04
N ILE A 483 -12.96 17.57 -4.99
CA ILE A 483 -11.94 18.55 -4.61
C ILE A 483 -11.56 18.38 -3.13
N ALA A 484 -12.53 18.02 -2.28
CA ALA A 484 -12.25 17.78 -0.88
C ALA A 484 -11.27 16.61 -0.69
N GLN A 485 -11.44 15.50 -1.40
CA GLN A 485 -10.52 14.36 -1.32
C GLN A 485 -9.11 14.71 -1.81
N GLU A 486 -9.01 15.49 -2.89
CA GLU A 486 -7.73 15.99 -3.39
C GLU A 486 -7.03 16.88 -2.36
N VAL A 487 -7.77 17.82 -1.74
CA VAL A 487 -7.27 18.71 -0.68
C VAL A 487 -6.74 17.92 0.51
N TYR A 488 -7.54 17.03 1.11
CA TYR A 488 -7.09 16.28 2.29
C TYR A 488 -5.93 15.34 1.98
N THR A 489 -5.87 14.79 0.77
CA THR A 489 -4.73 13.99 0.33
C THR A 489 -3.47 14.84 0.23
N ALA A 490 -3.57 16.04 -0.34
CA ALA A 490 -2.44 16.98 -0.40
C ALA A 490 -2.00 17.48 0.98
N GLU A 491 -2.92 17.76 1.90
CA GLU A 491 -2.62 18.19 3.28
C GLU A 491 -1.84 17.12 4.07
N ARG A 492 -1.98 15.83 3.72
CA ARG A 492 -1.20 14.72 4.31
C ARG A 492 0.15 14.49 3.63
N GLY A 493 0.58 15.39 2.75
CA GLY A 493 1.84 15.27 2.00
C GLY A 493 1.68 14.74 0.58
N GLY A 494 0.45 14.59 0.10
CA GLY A 494 0.13 14.13 -1.25
C GLY A 494 -0.15 12.63 -1.35
N GLY A 495 -0.59 12.20 -2.53
CA GLY A 495 -1.02 10.84 -2.77
C GLY A 495 -2.04 10.71 -3.90
N PHE A 496 -2.65 9.54 -4.00
CA PHE A 496 -3.59 9.20 -5.05
C PHE A 496 -5.05 9.32 -4.59
N VAL A 497 -5.93 9.74 -5.50
CA VAL A 497 -7.39 9.72 -5.31
C VAL A 497 -8.11 9.31 -6.60
N TYR A 498 -9.25 8.63 -6.48
CA TYR A 498 -10.12 8.32 -7.60
C TYR A 498 -11.30 9.27 -7.65
N VAL A 499 -11.54 9.85 -8.81
CA VAL A 499 -12.65 10.77 -9.04
C VAL A 499 -13.29 10.54 -10.40
N VAL A 500 -14.59 10.81 -10.54
CA VAL A 500 -15.23 10.87 -11.86
C VAL A 500 -15.22 12.31 -12.34
N TYR A 501 -14.50 12.56 -13.44
CA TYR A 501 -14.31 13.93 -13.92
C TYR A 501 -14.34 14.02 -15.45
N TYR A 502 -14.63 15.21 -15.95
CA TYR A 502 -14.65 15.51 -17.37
C TYR A 502 -13.28 15.25 -18.02
N ASN A 503 -13.24 14.41 -19.05
CA ASN A 503 -12.07 14.12 -19.88
C ASN A 503 -12.12 15.00 -21.15
N PRO A 504 -11.15 15.92 -21.35
CA PRO A 504 -11.13 16.79 -22.52
C PRO A 504 -10.88 16.05 -23.84
N ASP A 505 -10.28 14.86 -23.82
CA ASP A 505 -9.96 14.09 -25.02
C ASP A 505 -11.19 13.35 -25.58
N THR A 506 -12.12 12.96 -24.71
CA THR A 506 -13.32 12.19 -25.07
C THR A 506 -14.63 12.97 -24.91
N ALA A 507 -14.56 14.12 -24.23
CA ALA A 507 -15.69 14.94 -23.82
C ALA A 507 -16.72 14.22 -22.91
N ASN A 508 -16.32 13.18 -22.20
CA ASN A 508 -17.16 12.42 -21.27
C ASN A 508 -16.67 12.56 -19.82
N ASN A 509 -17.54 12.25 -18.86
CA ASN A 509 -17.12 12.02 -17.47
C ASN A 509 -16.61 10.58 -17.34
N GLU A 510 -15.37 10.45 -16.90
CA GLU A 510 -14.68 9.16 -16.80
C GLU A 510 -14.01 9.05 -15.44
N LEU A 511 -13.83 7.81 -14.96
CA LEU A 511 -13.01 7.58 -13.78
C LEU A 511 -11.57 8.02 -14.07
N LYS A 512 -11.02 8.79 -13.14
CA LYS A 512 -9.68 9.33 -13.18
C LYS A 512 -8.94 8.98 -11.90
N LEU A 513 -7.78 8.33 -12.03
CA LEU A 513 -6.80 8.26 -10.95
C LEU A 513 -6.00 9.55 -10.95
N CYS A 514 -6.19 10.39 -9.94
CA CYS A 514 -5.41 11.60 -9.72
C CYS A 514 -4.21 11.30 -8.81
N TYR A 515 -3.10 11.99 -9.03
CA TYR A 515 -2.01 12.14 -8.07
C TYR A 515 -1.86 13.62 -7.75
N VAL A 516 -1.82 13.96 -6.46
CA VAL A 516 -1.75 15.34 -5.96
C VAL A 516 -0.58 15.52 -5.01
N LEU A 517 0.04 16.70 -5.06
CA LEU A 517 1.12 17.10 -4.16
C LEU A 517 0.85 18.52 -3.61
N PRO A 518 1.30 18.81 -2.37
CA PRO A 518 1.36 20.19 -1.88
C PRO A 518 2.31 21.02 -2.75
N ALA A 519 1.91 22.25 -3.07
CA ALA A 519 2.70 23.20 -3.87
C ALA A 519 3.07 24.48 -3.11
N GLY A 520 2.89 24.46 -1.79
CA GLY A 520 3.05 25.59 -0.86
C GLY A 520 2.08 25.42 0.31
N ASP A 521 1.91 26.48 1.11
CA ASP A 521 1.11 26.41 2.33
C ASP A 521 -0.41 26.55 2.10
N ASP A 522 -0.84 26.90 0.89
CA ASP A 522 -2.22 27.29 0.60
C ASP A 522 -2.86 26.59 -0.62
N TRP A 523 -2.13 25.69 -1.30
CA TRP A 523 -2.58 25.09 -2.55
C TRP A 523 -1.88 23.76 -2.90
N LEU A 524 -2.57 22.98 -3.72
CA LEU A 524 -2.10 21.73 -4.29
C LEU A 524 -1.97 21.83 -5.81
N ILE A 525 -1.13 20.96 -6.37
CA ILE A 525 -1.00 20.71 -7.80
C ILE A 525 -1.26 19.22 -8.05
N GLY A 526 -2.00 18.91 -9.11
CA GLY A 526 -2.33 17.54 -9.46
C GLY A 526 -2.46 17.31 -10.97
N SER A 527 -2.51 16.03 -11.32
CA SER A 527 -2.83 15.53 -12.65
C SER A 527 -3.45 14.14 -12.51
N GLY A 528 -3.86 13.50 -13.60
CA GLY A 528 -4.36 12.12 -13.51
C GLY A 528 -4.28 11.31 -14.78
N ILE A 529 -4.76 10.08 -14.69
CA ILE A 529 -4.92 9.10 -15.77
C ILE A 529 -6.40 8.73 -15.83
N TYR A 530 -7.02 8.89 -17.00
CA TYR A 530 -8.38 8.42 -17.23
C TYR A 530 -8.38 6.93 -17.57
N THR A 531 -9.30 6.17 -17.00
CA THR A 531 -9.40 4.71 -17.24
C THR A 531 -10.16 4.38 -18.54
N GLY A 532 -10.62 5.40 -19.28
CA GLY A 532 -11.20 5.26 -20.61
C GLY A 532 -12.60 4.63 -20.67
N THR A 533 -13.25 4.43 -19.52
CA THR A 533 -14.58 3.83 -19.43
C THR A 533 -15.56 4.81 -18.80
N ASN A 534 -16.66 5.10 -19.50
CA ASN A 534 -17.73 5.97 -18.99
C ASN A 534 -18.45 5.26 -17.83
N LEU A 535 -18.49 5.91 -16.68
CA LEU A 535 -19.52 5.67 -15.67
C LEU A 535 -20.72 6.49 -16.16
N ILE A 536 -21.68 5.83 -16.82
CA ILE A 536 -22.80 6.48 -17.54
C ILE A 536 -23.64 7.33 -16.60
#